data_AF-A0A520JI37-F1
#
_entry.id   AF-A0A520JI37-F1
#
_cell.length_a   1.000
_cell.length_b   1.000
_cell.length_c   1.000
_cell.angle_alpha   90.00
_cell.angle_beta   90.00
_cell.angle_gamma   90.00
#
_symmetry.space_group_name_H-M   'P 1'
#
loop_
_entity.id
_entity.type
_entity.pdbx_description
1 polymer ?
#
loop_
_entity_poly.entity_id
_entity_poly.type
_entity_poly.pdbx_seq_one_letter_code
_entity_poly.pdbx_strand_id
1 'polypeptide(L)'
;MATLAPEKIKNDYVIKDIGEAEFGRREIDIAETEMPGLMALRTEFGASQPLKGARITGSLHMTIQTAVLIETLTALGADVRWATCNIYSTQDHAAAAIAATGVPVFAIKGETLAEYWDYVGDIFSWDAEVEGQTANIILDDGGDATMFALWGAKLEAGATLPEPENDEEVEFQRALKAFIAKKPGYLTETVKNLKGVSEETTTGVHRLYEIAKKGELPFPAINVNDSVTKSKFDNLYGCKESLVDAIRRATDV
;
A
#
# COMPACT_ATOMS: atom_id res chain seq x y z
N MET A 1 20.55 -28.33 -11.62
CA MET A 1 19.26 -28.05 -12.29
C MET A 1 18.94 -26.60 -11.98
N ALA A 2 18.94 -25.72 -12.98
CA ALA A 2 18.54 -24.33 -12.77
C ALA A 2 17.02 -24.33 -12.55
N THR A 3 16.59 -24.00 -11.33
CA THR A 3 15.18 -23.69 -11.05
C THR A 3 14.83 -22.46 -11.88
N LEU A 4 13.99 -22.65 -12.90
CA LEU A 4 13.35 -21.55 -13.61
C LEU A 4 12.60 -20.72 -12.57
N ALA A 5 12.82 -19.40 -12.58
CA ALA A 5 11.99 -18.49 -11.78
C ALA A 5 10.52 -18.69 -12.20
N PRO A 6 9.57 -18.66 -11.23
CA PRO A 6 8.16 -18.75 -11.57
C PRO A 6 7.80 -17.70 -12.63
N GLU A 7 6.98 -18.11 -13.59
CA GLU A 7 6.52 -17.26 -14.68
C GLU A 7 5.55 -16.22 -14.11
N LYS A 8 5.95 -14.94 -14.11
CA LYS A 8 5.14 -13.84 -13.58
C LYS A 8 3.76 -13.82 -14.22
N ILE A 9 2.72 -13.67 -13.40
CA ILE A 9 1.33 -13.60 -13.86
C ILE A 9 1.16 -12.45 -14.84
N LYS A 10 0.63 -12.77 -16.03
CA LYS A 10 0.32 -11.78 -17.05
C LYS A 10 -0.89 -10.95 -16.61
N ASN A 11 -0.69 -9.65 -16.44
CA ASN A 11 -1.71 -8.65 -16.08
C ASN A 11 -2.30 -8.78 -14.66
N ASP A 12 -1.44 -9.01 -13.65
CA ASP A 12 -1.83 -8.92 -12.23
C ASP A 12 -1.84 -7.46 -11.73
N TYR A 13 -2.73 -6.64 -12.30
CA TYR A 13 -2.95 -5.25 -11.92
C TYR A 13 -4.35 -4.79 -12.33
N VAL A 14 -4.86 -3.77 -11.65
CA VAL A 14 -6.06 -3.02 -12.04
C VAL A 14 -5.72 -1.54 -12.03
N ILE A 15 -5.58 -0.98 -13.23
CA ILE A 15 -5.25 0.43 -13.48
C ILE A 15 -6.12 0.95 -14.62
N LYS A 16 -6.15 2.27 -14.80
CA LYS A 16 -7.01 2.90 -15.81
C LYS A 16 -6.56 2.64 -17.24
N ASP A 17 -5.29 2.91 -17.55
CA ASP A 17 -4.74 2.76 -18.90
C ASP A 17 -3.23 2.51 -18.86
N ILE A 18 -2.79 1.30 -19.23
CA ILE A 18 -1.37 0.94 -19.31
C ILE A 18 -0.62 1.77 -20.38
N GLY A 19 -1.34 2.35 -21.34
CA GLY A 19 -0.78 3.24 -22.36
C GLY A 19 -0.19 4.54 -21.79
N GLU A 20 -0.54 4.93 -20.56
CA GLU A 20 0.03 6.11 -19.90
C GLU A 20 1.42 5.85 -19.27
N ALA A 21 1.93 4.61 -19.32
CA ALA A 21 3.18 4.22 -18.65
C ALA A 21 4.41 5.04 -19.11
N GLU A 22 4.50 5.40 -20.38
CA GLU A 22 5.61 6.21 -20.87
C GLU A 22 5.57 7.65 -20.31
N PHE A 23 4.38 8.24 -20.19
CA PHE A 23 4.23 9.55 -19.57
C PHE A 23 4.59 9.50 -18.09
N GLY A 24 4.06 8.50 -17.37
CA GLY A 24 4.41 8.30 -15.96
C GLY A 24 5.90 8.06 -15.73
N ARG A 25 6.58 7.32 -16.62
CA ARG A 25 8.03 7.13 -16.55
C ARG A 25 8.77 8.47 -16.62
N ARG A 26 8.41 9.35 -17.56
CA ARG A 26 9.07 10.67 -17.67
C ARG A 26 8.88 11.53 -16.43
N GLU A 27 7.71 11.48 -15.80
CA GLU A 27 7.48 12.20 -14.54
C GLU A 27 8.23 11.57 -13.35
N ILE A 28 8.34 10.24 -13.31
CA ILE A 28 9.20 9.53 -12.33
C ILE A 28 10.65 9.97 -12.49
N ASP A 29 11.19 10.00 -13.71
CA ASP A 29 12.58 10.41 -13.97
C ASP A 29 12.85 11.85 -13.48
N ILE A 30 11.86 12.75 -13.60
CA ILE A 30 11.93 14.11 -13.04
C ILE A 30 11.85 14.08 -11.51
N ALA A 31 10.91 13.31 -10.95
CA ALA A 31 10.73 13.22 -9.51
C ALA A 31 11.96 12.64 -8.79
N GLU A 32 12.70 11.72 -9.41
CA GLU A 32 13.96 11.20 -8.87
C GLU A 32 14.99 12.31 -8.62
N THR A 33 15.02 13.38 -9.42
CA THR A 33 15.93 14.51 -9.19
C THR A 33 15.53 15.36 -7.98
N GLU A 34 14.26 15.31 -7.58
CA GLU A 34 13.69 16.04 -6.42
C GLU A 34 13.51 15.15 -5.17
N MET A 35 13.87 13.86 -5.24
CA MET A 35 13.76 12.90 -4.14
C MET A 35 15.13 12.34 -3.70
N PRO A 36 16.09 13.21 -3.32
CA PRO A 36 17.48 12.79 -3.06
C PRO A 36 17.61 11.79 -1.91
N GLY A 37 16.68 11.79 -0.94
CA GLY A 37 16.67 10.82 0.16
C GLY A 37 16.47 9.38 -0.33
N LEU A 38 15.49 9.15 -1.22
CA LEU A 38 15.26 7.82 -1.78
C LEU A 38 16.41 7.40 -2.71
N MET A 39 16.92 8.32 -3.53
CA MET A 39 18.05 8.03 -4.42
C MET A 39 19.34 7.70 -3.65
N ALA A 40 19.57 8.36 -2.52
CA ALA A 40 20.67 8.04 -1.61
C ALA A 40 20.52 6.63 -1.04
N LEU A 41 19.33 6.22 -0.59
CA LEU A 41 19.06 4.87 -0.10
C LEU A 41 19.32 3.81 -1.17
N ARG A 42 18.87 4.03 -2.41
CA ARG A 42 19.16 3.13 -3.54
C ARG A 42 20.67 2.97 -3.74
N THR A 43 21.42 4.07 -3.68
CA THR A 43 22.89 4.06 -3.84
C THR A 43 23.57 3.33 -2.70
N GLU A 44 23.17 3.60 -1.45
CA GLU A 44 23.79 3.05 -0.26
C GLU A 44 23.51 1.55 -0.08
N PHE A 45 22.25 1.13 -0.29
CA PHE A 45 21.78 -0.21 0.07
C PHE A 45 21.45 -1.11 -1.14
N GLY A 46 21.47 -0.58 -2.36
CA GLY A 46 21.17 -1.36 -3.57
C GLY A 46 22.08 -2.58 -3.73
N ALA A 47 23.37 -2.48 -3.40
CA ALA A 47 24.27 -3.63 -3.48
C ALA A 47 24.00 -4.71 -2.41
N SER A 48 23.57 -4.31 -1.21
CA SER A 48 23.35 -5.23 -0.08
C SER A 48 21.97 -5.87 -0.08
N GLN A 49 21.01 -5.34 -0.85
CA GLN A 49 19.66 -5.87 -1.00
C GLN A 49 18.99 -6.18 0.36
N PRO A 50 18.92 -5.20 1.30
CA PRO A 50 18.48 -5.48 2.67
C PRO A 50 17.02 -5.92 2.76
N LEU A 51 16.19 -5.62 1.75
CA LEU A 51 14.79 -6.02 1.70
C LEU A 51 14.58 -7.34 0.95
N LYS A 52 15.65 -8.06 0.59
CA LYS A 52 15.52 -9.36 -0.09
C LYS A 52 14.65 -10.33 0.70
N GLY A 53 13.57 -10.78 0.08
CA GLY A 53 12.58 -11.68 0.69
C GLY A 53 11.49 -10.98 1.50
N ALA A 54 11.50 -9.65 1.55
CA ALA A 54 10.34 -8.87 1.98
C ALA A 54 9.24 -8.97 0.90
N ARG A 55 8.01 -9.20 1.35
CA ARG A 55 6.78 -9.19 0.55
C ARG A 55 5.89 -8.11 1.16
N ILE A 56 5.99 -6.92 0.59
CA ILE A 56 5.43 -5.69 1.13
C ILE A 56 4.06 -5.44 0.50
N THR A 57 3.02 -5.54 1.31
CA THR A 57 1.68 -5.04 0.96
C THR A 57 1.64 -3.55 1.29
N GLY A 58 1.52 -2.71 0.25
CA GLY A 58 1.47 -1.26 0.37
C GLY A 58 0.05 -0.71 0.18
N SER A 59 -0.39 0.15 1.08
CA SER A 59 -1.64 0.91 1.01
C SER A 59 -1.33 2.38 1.26
N LEU A 60 -1.10 3.13 0.19
CA LEU A 60 -0.69 4.54 0.21
C LEU A 60 -1.05 5.18 -1.12
N HIS A 61 -1.42 6.46 -1.14
CA HIS A 61 -1.71 7.24 -2.34
C HIS A 61 -0.82 6.86 -3.53
N MET A 62 -1.41 6.43 -4.66
CA MET A 62 -0.66 5.95 -5.82
C MET A 62 -0.26 7.12 -6.73
N THR A 63 0.77 7.85 -6.32
CA THR A 63 1.30 9.05 -7.01
C THR A 63 2.68 8.79 -7.64
N ILE A 64 3.21 9.79 -8.34
CA ILE A 64 4.59 9.78 -8.85
C ILE A 64 5.60 9.66 -7.70
N GLN A 65 5.38 10.31 -6.56
CA GLN A 65 6.29 10.23 -5.42
C GLN A 65 6.28 8.81 -4.83
N THR A 66 5.10 8.21 -4.73
CA THR A 66 4.95 6.81 -4.30
C THR A 66 5.54 5.84 -5.31
N ALA A 67 5.47 6.13 -6.60
CA ALA A 67 6.15 5.33 -7.62
C ALA A 67 7.68 5.29 -7.39
N VAL A 68 8.31 6.42 -7.06
CA VAL A 68 9.75 6.46 -6.68
C VAL A 68 10.01 5.67 -5.39
N LEU A 69 9.10 5.70 -4.42
CA LEU A 69 9.17 4.87 -3.20
C LEU A 69 9.11 3.37 -3.54
N ILE A 70 8.12 2.93 -4.32
CA ILE A 70 7.95 1.54 -4.75
C ILE A 70 9.22 1.04 -5.45
N GLU A 71 9.73 1.80 -6.41
CA GLU A 71 10.95 1.43 -7.13
C GLU A 71 12.18 1.41 -6.22
N THR A 72 12.21 2.23 -5.17
CA THR A 72 13.25 2.16 -4.14
C THR A 72 13.14 0.85 -3.36
N LEU A 73 11.95 0.46 -2.92
CA LEU A 73 11.75 -0.81 -2.21
C LEU A 73 12.20 -2.00 -3.07
N THR A 74 11.83 -2.03 -4.35
CA THR A 74 12.24 -3.09 -5.28
C THR A 74 13.73 -3.05 -5.58
N ALA A 75 14.32 -1.85 -5.73
CA ALA A 75 15.76 -1.69 -5.93
C ALA A 75 16.56 -2.17 -4.71
N LEU A 76 15.96 -2.20 -3.52
CA LEU A 76 16.54 -2.75 -2.29
C LEU A 76 16.19 -4.23 -2.05
N GLY A 77 15.49 -4.87 -3.00
CA GLY A 77 15.26 -6.32 -3.05
C GLY A 77 13.88 -6.79 -2.59
N ALA A 78 12.94 -5.88 -2.30
CA ALA A 78 11.58 -6.25 -1.92
C ALA A 78 10.76 -6.71 -3.14
N ASP A 79 9.85 -7.66 -2.91
CA ASP A 79 8.66 -7.83 -3.74
C ASP A 79 7.54 -6.96 -3.17
N VAL A 80 6.75 -6.33 -4.03
CA VAL A 80 5.76 -5.32 -3.65
C VAL A 80 4.42 -5.58 -4.34
N ARG A 81 3.30 -5.37 -3.64
CA ARG A 81 1.94 -5.24 -4.19
C ARG A 81 1.31 -3.97 -3.64
N TRP A 82 0.62 -3.19 -4.46
CA TRP A 82 0.20 -1.83 -4.06
C TRP A 82 -1.26 -1.50 -4.39
N ALA A 83 -1.93 -0.80 -3.47
CA ALA A 83 -3.20 -0.14 -3.70
C ALA A 83 -3.12 1.29 -3.14
N THR A 84 -4.02 2.15 -3.60
CA THR A 84 -4.17 3.48 -3.02
C THR A 84 -4.87 3.41 -1.65
N CYS A 85 -4.63 4.39 -0.77
CA CYS A 85 -5.40 4.58 0.46
C CYS A 85 -6.52 5.63 0.31
N ASN A 86 -6.78 6.14 -0.91
CA ASN A 86 -7.86 7.08 -1.15
C ASN A 86 -8.35 7.06 -2.61
N ILE A 87 -9.67 6.99 -2.77
CA ILE A 87 -10.37 6.86 -4.04
C ILE A 87 -10.06 7.94 -5.10
N TYR A 88 -9.56 9.12 -4.73
CA TYR A 88 -9.26 10.22 -5.66
C TYR A 88 -7.78 10.56 -5.79
N SER A 89 -6.92 9.90 -5.02
CA SER A 89 -5.52 10.31 -4.89
C SER A 89 -4.60 9.75 -5.98
N THR A 90 -5.02 8.68 -6.65
CA THR A 90 -4.23 8.05 -7.71
C THR A 90 -3.92 9.02 -8.84
N GLN A 91 -2.66 9.00 -9.28
CA GLN A 91 -2.23 9.55 -10.55
C GLN A 91 -2.13 8.38 -11.54
N ASP A 92 -3.09 8.27 -12.46
CA ASP A 92 -3.26 7.09 -13.32
C ASP A 92 -1.99 6.74 -14.12
N HIS A 93 -1.28 7.75 -14.63
CA HIS A 93 0.01 7.58 -15.32
C HIS A 93 1.12 7.03 -14.42
N ALA A 94 1.14 7.38 -13.13
CA ALA A 94 2.07 6.81 -12.16
C ALA A 94 1.77 5.33 -11.91
N ALA A 95 0.48 4.99 -11.72
CA ALA A 95 0.02 3.61 -11.58
C ALA A 95 0.40 2.77 -12.82
N ALA A 96 0.18 3.32 -14.02
CA ALA A 96 0.57 2.68 -15.28
C ALA A 96 2.08 2.45 -15.40
N ALA A 97 2.89 3.44 -15.03
CA ALA A 97 4.34 3.31 -15.07
C ALA A 97 4.87 2.22 -14.14
N ILE A 98 4.29 2.09 -12.93
CA ILE A 98 4.67 1.03 -11.99
C ILE A 98 4.16 -0.34 -12.45
N ALA A 99 2.91 -0.46 -12.89
CA ALA A 99 2.38 -1.70 -13.44
C ALA A 99 3.23 -2.22 -14.62
N ALA A 100 3.73 -1.32 -15.48
CA ALA A 100 4.62 -1.67 -16.59
C ALA A 100 5.98 -2.25 -16.16
N THR A 101 6.42 -2.03 -14.92
CA THR A 101 7.61 -2.70 -14.35
C THR A 101 7.34 -4.15 -13.92
N GLY A 102 6.07 -4.56 -13.88
CA GLY A 102 5.63 -5.86 -13.39
C GLY A 102 5.41 -5.92 -11.88
N VAL A 103 5.33 -4.77 -11.20
CA VAL A 103 4.81 -4.67 -9.83
C VAL A 103 3.28 -4.60 -9.89
N PRO A 104 2.54 -5.48 -9.17
CA PRO A 104 1.08 -5.42 -9.07
C PRO A 104 0.57 -4.11 -8.45
N VAL A 105 -0.30 -3.40 -9.16
CA VAL A 105 -0.93 -2.15 -8.72
C VAL A 105 -2.43 -2.23 -8.94
N PHE A 106 -3.20 -1.89 -7.91
CA PHE A 106 -4.67 -1.89 -7.90
C PHE A 106 -5.13 -0.50 -7.44
N ALA A 107 -5.20 0.44 -8.38
CA ALA A 107 -5.50 1.84 -8.08
C ALA A 107 -5.96 2.57 -9.34
N ILE A 108 -7.13 3.21 -9.26
CA ILE A 108 -7.67 4.07 -10.31
C ILE A 108 -8.18 5.38 -9.70
N LYS A 109 -7.88 6.52 -10.34
CA LYS A 109 -8.45 7.79 -9.89
C LYS A 109 -9.97 7.79 -10.09
N GLY A 110 -10.71 7.97 -9.00
CA GLY A 110 -12.16 7.99 -8.99
C GLY A 110 -12.80 6.61 -8.90
N GLU A 111 -12.09 5.62 -8.36
CA GLU A 111 -12.67 4.32 -8.02
C GLU A 111 -13.80 4.46 -6.99
N THR A 112 -14.75 3.53 -7.03
CA THR A 112 -15.83 3.44 -6.05
C THR A 112 -15.32 2.88 -4.72
N LEU A 113 -16.06 3.10 -3.62
CA LEU A 113 -15.73 2.49 -2.32
C LEU A 113 -15.70 0.95 -2.39
N ALA A 114 -16.53 0.35 -3.25
CA ALA A 114 -16.53 -1.09 -3.47
C ALA A 114 -15.24 -1.56 -4.12
N GLU A 115 -14.80 -0.89 -5.20
CA GLU A 115 -13.54 -1.17 -5.88
C GLU A 115 -12.34 -0.96 -4.95
N TYR A 116 -12.32 0.15 -4.19
CA TYR A 116 -11.28 0.44 -3.21
C TYR A 116 -11.02 -0.74 -2.27
N TRP A 117 -12.07 -1.24 -1.61
CA TRP A 117 -11.90 -2.35 -0.66
C TRP A 117 -11.63 -3.70 -1.32
N ASP A 118 -12.11 -3.92 -2.55
CA ASP A 118 -11.72 -5.09 -3.34
C ASP A 118 -10.21 -5.03 -3.68
N TYR A 119 -9.68 -3.85 -4.04
CA TYR A 119 -8.25 -3.62 -4.31
C TYR A 119 -7.38 -3.79 -3.05
N VAL A 120 -7.86 -3.34 -1.88
CA VAL A 120 -7.20 -3.66 -0.60
C VAL A 120 -7.11 -5.17 -0.38
N GLY A 121 -8.14 -5.94 -0.77
CA GLY A 121 -8.07 -7.40 -0.76
C GLY A 121 -7.04 -7.97 -1.74
N ASP A 122 -6.96 -7.42 -2.95
CA ASP A 122 -6.05 -7.91 -4.01
C ASP A 122 -4.57 -7.74 -3.66
N ILE A 123 -4.19 -6.71 -2.91
CA ILE A 123 -2.80 -6.51 -2.43
C ILE A 123 -2.38 -7.49 -1.33
N PHE A 124 -3.32 -8.23 -0.74
CA PHE A 124 -3.02 -9.35 0.16
C PHE A 124 -2.84 -10.68 -0.56
N SER A 125 -3.20 -10.81 -1.84
CA SER A 125 -3.13 -12.07 -2.59
C SER A 125 -1.72 -12.35 -3.15
N TRP A 126 -0.85 -12.93 -2.32
CA TRP A 126 0.56 -13.28 -2.64
C TRP A 126 0.75 -14.75 -3.05
N ASP A 127 -0.30 -15.55 -2.94
CA ASP A 127 -0.32 -17.00 -3.16
C ASP A 127 -0.49 -17.41 -4.62
N ALA A 128 -0.46 -16.45 -5.53
CA ALA A 128 -0.75 -16.68 -6.94
C ALA A 128 0.36 -17.50 -7.64
N GLU A 129 1.61 -17.35 -7.20
CA GLU A 129 2.74 -18.16 -7.68
C GLU A 129 3.16 -19.27 -6.70
N VAL A 130 3.03 -19.03 -5.40
CA VAL A 130 3.40 -19.98 -4.35
C VAL A 130 2.20 -20.15 -3.42
N GLU A 131 1.53 -21.30 -3.52
CA GLU A 131 0.34 -21.60 -2.72
C GLU A 131 0.56 -21.33 -1.22
N GLY A 132 -0.36 -20.58 -0.61
CA GLY A 132 -0.31 -20.21 0.80
C GLY A 132 0.74 -19.15 1.17
N GLN A 133 1.49 -18.61 0.20
CA GLN A 133 2.38 -17.48 0.45
C GLN A 133 1.57 -16.22 0.80
N THR A 134 1.96 -15.55 1.88
CA THR A 134 1.32 -14.31 2.35
C THR A 134 2.33 -13.16 2.42
N ALA A 135 1.84 -11.93 2.57
CA ALA A 135 2.65 -10.78 2.92
C ALA A 135 3.46 -11.02 4.21
N ASN A 136 4.57 -10.31 4.38
CA ASN A 136 5.35 -10.32 5.62
C ASN A 136 5.71 -8.93 6.15
N ILE A 137 5.38 -7.85 5.43
CA ILE A 137 5.47 -6.47 5.87
C ILE A 137 4.25 -5.73 5.33
N ILE A 138 3.70 -4.79 6.11
CA ILE A 138 2.74 -3.79 5.65
C ILE A 138 3.44 -2.41 5.63
N LEU A 139 3.21 -1.66 4.56
CA LEU A 139 3.49 -0.22 4.49
C LEU A 139 2.14 0.48 4.33
N ASP A 140 1.75 1.25 5.33
CA ASP A 140 0.38 1.74 5.48
C ASP A 140 0.34 3.27 5.63
N ASP A 141 -0.72 3.86 5.09
CA ASP A 141 -1.11 5.26 5.22
C ASP A 141 -2.62 5.28 5.52
N GLY A 142 -2.95 5.55 6.77
CA GLY A 142 -4.33 5.59 7.28
C GLY A 142 -4.72 4.33 8.04
N GLY A 143 -4.01 3.23 7.86
CA GLY A 143 -4.15 1.99 8.64
C GLY A 143 -5.16 0.99 8.06
N ASP A 144 -5.60 1.15 6.82
CA ASP A 144 -6.66 0.34 6.22
C ASP A 144 -6.18 -1.06 5.85
N ALA A 145 -4.95 -1.22 5.35
CA ALA A 145 -4.39 -2.54 5.11
C ALA A 145 -4.21 -3.31 6.43
N THR A 146 -3.70 -2.63 7.46
CA THR A 146 -3.59 -3.20 8.81
C THR A 146 -4.96 -3.60 9.36
N MET A 147 -5.96 -2.75 9.20
CA MET A 147 -7.33 -3.01 9.63
C MET A 147 -7.91 -4.24 8.91
N PHE A 148 -7.73 -4.35 7.59
CA PHE A 148 -8.19 -5.47 6.79
C PHE A 148 -7.58 -6.80 7.25
N ALA A 149 -6.26 -6.85 7.45
CA ALA A 149 -5.57 -8.05 7.94
C ALA A 149 -6.04 -8.46 9.34
N LEU A 150 -6.11 -7.51 10.28
CA LEU A 150 -6.46 -7.80 11.67
C LEU A 150 -7.93 -8.20 11.84
N TRP A 151 -8.87 -7.50 11.20
CA TRP A 151 -10.29 -7.90 11.23
C TRP A 151 -10.51 -9.22 10.51
N GLY A 152 -9.78 -9.47 9.42
CA GLY A 152 -9.82 -10.75 8.73
C GLY A 152 -9.50 -11.92 9.64
N ALA A 153 -8.35 -11.85 10.32
CA ALA A 153 -7.94 -12.86 11.28
C ALA A 153 -8.93 -13.00 12.45
N LYS A 154 -9.50 -11.88 12.94
CA LYS A 154 -10.53 -11.89 14.01
C LYS A 154 -11.81 -12.61 13.56
N LEU A 155 -12.30 -12.32 12.37
CA LEU A 155 -13.49 -12.97 11.80
C LEU A 155 -13.27 -14.47 11.59
N GLU A 156 -12.11 -14.85 11.05
CA GLU A 156 -11.71 -16.26 10.89
C GLU A 156 -11.62 -16.99 12.24
N ALA A 157 -11.28 -16.28 13.32
CA ALA A 157 -11.30 -16.80 14.70
C ALA A 157 -12.70 -16.79 15.35
N GLY A 158 -13.75 -16.39 14.62
CA GLY A 158 -15.14 -16.40 15.08
C GLY A 158 -15.63 -15.11 15.72
N ALA A 159 -14.89 -14.00 15.62
CA ALA A 159 -15.40 -12.69 16.02
C ALA A 159 -16.54 -12.23 15.08
N THR A 160 -17.32 -11.27 15.56
CA THR A 160 -18.35 -10.59 14.77
C THR A 160 -17.95 -9.13 14.55
N LEU A 161 -18.10 -8.65 13.32
CA LEU A 161 -17.99 -7.22 13.01
C LEU A 161 -19.13 -6.44 13.70
N PRO A 162 -18.88 -5.18 14.11
CA PRO A 162 -19.96 -4.27 14.50
C PRO A 162 -20.87 -3.96 13.31
N GLU A 163 -22.05 -3.40 13.59
CA GLU A 163 -22.90 -2.83 12.53
C GLU A 163 -22.18 -1.65 11.87
N PRO A 164 -22.16 -1.55 10.52
CA PRO A 164 -21.48 -0.46 9.84
C PRO A 164 -22.20 0.88 10.08
N GLU A 165 -21.44 1.93 10.34
CA GLU A 165 -21.96 3.27 10.64
C GLU A 165 -21.94 4.21 9.42
N ASN A 166 -21.28 3.82 8.34
CA ASN A 166 -21.12 4.61 7.11
C ASN A 166 -20.93 3.72 5.87
N ASP A 167 -21.00 4.32 4.68
CA ASP A 167 -20.90 3.61 3.39
C ASP A 167 -19.53 2.93 3.19
N GLU A 168 -18.45 3.51 3.72
CA GLU A 168 -17.11 2.92 3.64
C GLU A 168 -17.03 1.64 4.46
N GLU A 169 -17.60 1.62 5.66
CA GLU A 169 -17.69 0.42 6.50
C GLU A 169 -18.58 -0.66 5.89
N VAL A 170 -19.66 -0.29 5.18
CA VAL A 170 -20.48 -1.26 4.44
C VAL A 170 -19.63 -2.00 3.40
N GLU A 171 -18.86 -1.25 2.59
CA GLU A 171 -18.01 -1.83 1.55
C GLU A 171 -16.79 -2.57 2.12
N PHE A 172 -16.19 -2.07 3.20
CA PHE A 172 -15.13 -2.77 3.95
C PHE A 172 -15.60 -4.16 4.38
N GLN A 173 -16.74 -4.22 5.07
CA GLN A 173 -17.27 -5.48 5.57
C GLN A 173 -17.67 -6.42 4.43
N ARG A 174 -18.20 -5.89 3.31
CA ARG A 174 -18.52 -6.69 2.12
C ARG A 174 -17.25 -7.34 1.55
N ALA A 175 -16.24 -6.53 1.24
CA ALA A 175 -15.00 -7.00 0.62
C ALA A 175 -14.27 -7.98 1.53
N LEU A 176 -14.17 -7.69 2.83
CA LEU A 176 -13.52 -8.57 3.80
C LEU A 176 -14.22 -9.93 3.91
N LYS A 177 -15.56 -9.94 4.01
CA LYS A 177 -16.34 -11.20 4.04
C LYS A 177 -16.18 -11.99 2.75
N ALA A 178 -16.18 -11.31 1.59
CA ALA A 178 -15.98 -11.94 0.29
C ALA A 178 -14.57 -12.55 0.17
N PHE A 179 -13.54 -11.83 0.64
CA PHE A 179 -12.16 -12.31 0.66
C PHE A 179 -12.01 -13.57 1.53
N ILE A 180 -12.52 -13.55 2.76
CA ILE A 180 -12.47 -14.71 3.68
C ILE A 180 -13.22 -15.90 3.09
N ALA A 181 -14.40 -15.68 2.49
CA ALA A 181 -15.15 -16.76 1.85
C ALA A 181 -14.37 -17.40 0.69
N LYS A 182 -13.61 -16.60 -0.07
CA LYS A 182 -12.76 -17.06 -1.17
C LYS A 182 -11.48 -17.75 -0.66
N LYS A 183 -10.90 -17.28 0.45
CA LYS A 183 -9.62 -17.75 0.99
C LYS A 183 -9.68 -17.97 2.52
N PRO A 184 -10.40 -19.00 3.00
CA PRO A 184 -10.56 -19.22 4.43
C PRO A 184 -9.22 -19.48 5.14
N GLY A 185 -8.94 -18.74 6.21
CA GLY A 185 -7.72 -18.87 7.03
C GLY A 185 -6.52 -18.08 6.51
N TYR A 186 -6.64 -17.42 5.36
CA TYR A 186 -5.53 -16.74 4.70
C TYR A 186 -5.07 -15.50 5.45
N LEU A 187 -6.00 -14.70 6.00
CA LEU A 187 -5.65 -13.50 6.75
C LEU A 187 -5.09 -13.85 8.14
N THR A 188 -5.52 -14.95 8.73
CA THR A 188 -4.90 -15.53 9.93
C THR A 188 -3.43 -15.90 9.69
N GLU A 189 -3.12 -16.61 8.60
CA GLU A 189 -1.73 -16.92 8.24
C GLU A 189 -0.93 -15.66 7.87
N THR A 190 -1.57 -14.69 7.21
CA THR A 190 -0.96 -13.39 6.91
C THR A 190 -0.51 -12.70 8.20
N VAL A 191 -1.41 -12.54 9.18
CA VAL A 191 -1.10 -11.89 10.45
C VAL A 191 0.01 -12.61 11.22
N LYS A 192 0.08 -13.94 11.17
CA LYS A 192 1.18 -14.71 11.78
C LYS A 192 2.53 -14.45 11.11
N ASN A 193 2.53 -14.24 9.79
CA ASN A 193 3.74 -14.06 8.99
C ASN A 193 4.23 -12.60 8.93
N LEU A 194 3.40 -11.63 9.32
CA LEU A 194 3.76 -10.23 9.39
C LEU A 194 4.86 -9.99 10.42
N LYS A 195 5.97 -9.41 9.96
CA LYS A 195 7.12 -9.00 10.77
C LYS A 195 6.98 -7.58 11.32
N GLY A 196 6.06 -6.80 10.75
CA GLY A 196 5.70 -5.49 11.25
C GLY A 196 4.97 -4.62 10.22
N VAL A 197 4.57 -3.45 10.68
CA VAL A 197 3.97 -2.39 9.87
C VAL A 197 4.72 -1.07 10.04
N SER A 198 4.85 -0.31 8.94
CA SER A 198 5.23 1.09 8.95
C SER A 198 3.99 1.93 8.64
N GLU A 199 3.62 2.85 9.54
CA GLU A 199 2.45 3.72 9.35
C GLU A 199 2.85 5.19 9.27
N GLU A 200 2.40 5.86 8.22
CA GLU A 200 2.82 7.21 7.85
C GLU A 200 1.96 8.33 8.42
N THR A 201 0.70 8.09 8.79
CA THR A 201 -0.23 9.18 9.15
C THR A 201 -0.64 9.18 10.61
N THR A 202 -1.03 10.37 11.07
CA THR A 202 -1.59 10.58 12.41
C THR A 202 -2.78 9.66 12.69
N THR A 203 -3.69 9.50 11.73
CA THR A 203 -4.90 8.67 11.89
C THR A 203 -4.56 7.19 12.06
N GLY A 204 -3.74 6.63 11.18
CA GLY A 204 -3.32 5.23 11.29
C GLY A 204 -2.49 4.98 12.55
N VAL A 205 -1.61 5.92 12.94
CA VAL A 205 -0.85 5.85 14.20
C VAL A 205 -1.78 5.82 15.41
N HIS A 206 -2.84 6.63 15.44
CA HIS A 206 -3.83 6.58 16.52
C HIS A 206 -4.51 5.21 16.61
N ARG A 207 -4.94 4.64 15.46
CA ARG A 207 -5.50 3.28 15.40
C ARG A 207 -4.52 2.24 15.96
N LEU A 208 -3.25 2.30 15.56
CA LEU A 208 -2.20 1.40 16.07
C LEU A 208 -2.02 1.52 17.59
N TYR A 209 -2.00 2.74 18.14
CA TYR A 209 -1.92 2.95 19.59
C TYR A 209 -3.13 2.40 20.33
N GLU A 210 -4.34 2.52 19.79
CA GLU A 210 -5.56 1.97 20.40
C GLU A 210 -5.51 0.45 20.46
N ILE A 211 -5.09 -0.21 19.38
CA ILE A 211 -4.93 -1.66 19.31
C ILE A 211 -3.81 -2.12 20.27
N ALA A 212 -2.68 -1.40 20.30
CA ALA A 212 -1.56 -1.70 21.19
C ALA A 212 -1.93 -1.56 22.67
N LYS A 213 -2.68 -0.52 23.06
CA LYS A 213 -3.16 -0.32 24.44
C LYS A 213 -4.08 -1.45 24.91
N LYS A 214 -4.81 -2.09 23.99
CA LYS A 214 -5.64 -3.27 24.27
C LYS A 214 -4.84 -4.57 24.32
N GLY A 215 -3.55 -4.56 23.97
CA GLY A 215 -2.72 -5.76 23.86
C GLY A 215 -3.05 -6.61 22.63
N GLU A 216 -3.70 -6.03 21.62
CA GLU A 216 -4.22 -6.75 20.45
C GLU A 216 -3.34 -6.59 19.20
N LEU A 217 -2.22 -5.86 19.27
CA LEU A 217 -1.32 -5.64 18.14
C LEU A 217 -0.29 -6.79 18.08
N PRO A 218 -0.38 -7.71 17.11
CA PRO A 218 0.36 -8.97 17.15
C PRO A 218 1.78 -8.88 16.58
N PHE A 219 2.13 -7.75 15.94
CA PHE A 219 3.43 -7.50 15.32
C PHE A 219 3.94 -6.08 15.64
N PRO A 220 5.25 -5.83 15.56
CA PRO A 220 5.82 -4.49 15.75
C PRO A 220 5.24 -3.46 14.78
N ALA A 221 5.06 -2.23 15.25
CA ALA A 221 4.67 -1.10 14.42
C ALA A 221 5.67 0.05 14.57
N ILE A 222 6.04 0.66 13.46
CA ILE A 222 6.86 1.88 13.42
C ILE A 222 5.94 3.05 13.05
N ASN A 223 5.85 4.00 13.98
CA ASN A 223 5.23 5.30 13.75
C ASN A 223 6.20 6.18 12.94
N VAL A 224 5.98 6.26 11.63
CA VAL A 224 6.78 7.11 10.74
C VAL A 224 6.31 8.55 10.83
N ASN A 225 5.00 8.78 11.03
CA ASN A 225 4.40 10.11 11.12
C ASN A 225 5.15 11.05 12.09
N ASP A 226 5.48 10.56 13.29
CA ASP A 226 6.07 11.36 14.37
C ASP A 226 7.59 11.50 14.25
N SER A 227 8.19 10.96 13.19
CA SER A 227 9.55 11.34 12.82
C SER A 227 9.61 12.85 12.60
N VAL A 228 10.64 13.52 13.13
CA VAL A 228 10.77 14.99 13.04
C VAL A 228 10.79 15.44 11.58
N THR A 229 11.49 14.70 10.72
CA THR A 229 11.59 14.95 9.28
C THR A 229 10.29 14.67 8.52
N LYS A 230 9.33 13.94 9.11
CA LYS A 230 8.00 13.71 8.53
C LYS A 230 7.05 14.80 9.02
N SER A 231 6.64 14.74 10.29
CA SER A 231 5.66 15.66 10.88
C SER A 231 5.95 17.15 10.70
N LYS A 232 7.22 17.59 10.72
CA LYS A 232 7.57 19.01 10.61
C LYS A 232 7.80 19.49 9.18
N PHE A 233 7.92 18.57 8.22
CA PHE A 233 8.11 18.93 6.81
C PHE A 233 6.88 18.60 5.99
N ASP A 234 6.49 17.33 5.93
CA ASP A 234 5.39 16.84 5.12
C ASP A 234 4.06 17.52 5.51
N ASN A 235 3.61 17.32 6.76
CA ASN A 235 2.32 17.86 7.21
C ASN A 235 2.25 19.40 7.18
N LEU A 236 3.38 20.10 7.39
CA LEU A 236 3.42 21.56 7.49
C LEU A 236 3.70 22.22 6.14
N TYR A 237 4.84 21.90 5.53
CA TYR A 237 5.27 22.53 4.28
C TYR A 237 4.61 21.86 3.06
N GLY A 238 4.36 20.55 3.10
CA GLY A 238 3.62 19.85 2.05
C GLY A 238 2.20 20.41 1.90
N CYS A 239 1.45 20.53 3.01
CA CYS A 239 0.11 21.15 2.99
C CYS A 239 0.15 22.63 2.58
N LYS A 240 1.18 23.38 2.98
CA LYS A 240 1.32 24.79 2.61
C LYS A 240 1.38 24.98 1.08
N GLU A 241 2.08 24.10 0.37
CA GLU A 241 2.19 24.17 -1.09
C GLU A 241 0.97 23.54 -1.78
N SER A 242 0.57 22.34 -1.36
CA SER A 242 -0.46 21.55 -2.06
C SER A 242 -1.90 22.01 -1.83
N LEU A 243 -2.22 22.61 -0.67
CA LEU A 243 -3.58 23.06 -0.37
C LEU A 243 -4.07 24.13 -1.36
N VAL A 244 -3.24 25.14 -1.60
CA VAL A 244 -3.60 26.24 -2.50
C VAL A 244 -3.60 25.77 -3.95
N ASP A 245 -2.70 24.86 -4.32
CA ASP A 245 -2.71 24.21 -5.64
C ASP A 245 -4.04 23.46 -5.88
N ALA A 246 -4.49 22.65 -4.91
CA ALA A 246 -5.75 21.93 -5.01
C ALA A 246 -6.97 22.88 -5.16
N ILE A 247 -7.03 23.96 -4.36
CA ILE A 247 -8.10 24.96 -4.47
C ILE A 247 -8.08 25.61 -5.85
N ARG A 248 -6.91 26.05 -6.33
CA ARG A 248 -6.79 26.67 -7.66
C ARG A 248 -7.22 25.73 -8.78
N ARG A 249 -6.83 24.46 -8.75
CA ARG A 249 -7.25 23.48 -9.76
C ARG A 249 -8.75 23.20 -9.72
N ALA A 250 -9.36 23.25 -8.55
CA ALA A 250 -10.78 22.97 -8.37
C ALA A 250 -11.68 24.18 -8.72
N THR A 251 -11.21 25.40 -8.44
CA THR A 251 -12.07 26.59 -8.44
C THR A 251 -11.49 27.81 -9.17
N ASP A 252 -10.28 27.72 -9.71
CA ASP A 252 -9.57 28.82 -10.40
C ASP A 252 -9.33 30.09 -9.54
N VAL A 253 -9.41 29.99 -8.20
CA VAL A 253 -9.17 31.08 -7.23
C VAL A 253 -7.98 30.84 -6.32
#